data_AF-A0A353QU54-F1
#
_entry.id   AF-A0A353QU54-F1
#
_cell.length_a   1.000
_cell.length_b   1.000
_cell.length_c   1.000
_cell.angle_alpha   90.00
_cell.angle_beta   90.00
_cell.angle_gamma   90.00
#
_symmetry.space_group_name_H-M   'P 1'
#
loop_
_entity.id
_entity.type
_entity.pdbx_description
1 polymer ?
#
loop_
_entity_poly.entity_id
_entity_poly.type
_entity_poly.pdbx_seq_one_letter_code
_entity_poly.pdbx_strand_id
1 'polypeptide(L)'
;MQREYKEQRQHIIKKLGLLIKQARIEKTKSISLISDEVGLSKSIWADLERGQKDPQFTTLWRIAEALEIPLSQIIASLEEEIDKNLSFIEK
;
A
#
# COMPACT_ATOMS: atom_id res chain seq x y z
N MET A 1 16.97 10.00 14.08
CA MET A 1 16.68 10.75 12.84
C MET A 1 16.69 9.90 11.55
N GLN A 2 17.77 9.70 10.79
CA GLN A 2 17.69 8.99 9.48
C GLN A 2 17.28 7.51 9.57
N ARG A 3 17.78 6.77 10.59
CA ARG A 3 17.41 5.37 10.83
C ARG A 3 15.94 5.22 11.23
N GLU A 4 15.48 6.10 12.10
CA GLU A 4 14.13 6.13 12.63
C GLU A 4 13.10 6.46 11.55
N TYR A 5 13.38 7.47 10.71
CA TYR A 5 12.57 7.77 9.52
C TYR A 5 12.41 6.55 8.61
N LYS A 6 13.51 5.82 8.37
CA LYS A 6 13.49 4.62 7.54
C LYS A 6 12.65 3.51 8.16
N GLU A 7 12.71 3.31 9.47
CA GLU A 7 11.93 2.31 10.21
C GLU A 7 10.43 2.66 10.17
N GLN A 8 10.07 3.92 10.45
CA GLN A 8 8.68 4.42 10.39
C GLN A 8 8.10 4.30 8.98
N ARG A 9 8.86 4.74 7.97
CA ARG A 9 8.48 4.59 6.56
C ARG A 9 8.27 3.13 6.19
N GLN A 10 9.18 2.25 6.60
CA GLN A 10 9.08 0.82 6.32
C GLN A 10 7.86 0.18 6.97
N HIS A 11 7.50 0.62 8.19
CA HIS A 11 6.30 0.17 8.88
C HIS A 11 5.03 0.51 8.08
N ILE A 12 4.88 1.77 7.65
CA ILE A 12 3.72 2.21 6.85
C ILE A 12 3.62 1.44 5.54
N ILE A 13 4.72 1.34 4.79
CA ILE A 13 4.71 0.67 3.48
C ILE A 13 4.35 -0.82 3.62
N LYS A 14 4.78 -1.48 4.71
CA LYS A 14 4.41 -2.87 4.98
C LYS A 14 2.93 -3.02 5.26
N LYS A 15 2.35 -2.15 6.10
CA LYS A 15 0.92 -2.16 6.39
C LYS A 15 0.09 -1.88 5.15
N LEU A 16 0.46 -0.88 4.36
CA LEU A 16 -0.18 -0.57 3.09
C LEU A 16 -0.15 -1.75 2.11
N GLY A 17 1.01 -2.40 1.95
CA GLY A 17 1.15 -3.57 1.08
C GLY A 17 0.24 -4.73 1.48
N LEU A 18 0.08 -4.98 2.78
CA LEU A 18 -0.83 -6.01 3.29
C LEU A 18 -2.30 -5.67 3.00
N LEU A 19 -2.72 -4.43 3.21
CA LEU A 19 -4.07 -3.96 2.91
C LEU A 19 -4.40 -4.11 1.41
N ILE A 20 -3.49 -3.69 0.53
CA ILE A 20 -3.64 -3.83 -0.93
C ILE A 20 -3.76 -5.30 -1.32
N LYS A 21 -2.93 -6.17 -0.74
CA LYS A 21 -2.99 -7.62 -0.98
C LYS A 21 -4.34 -8.19 -0.58
N GLN A 22 -4.84 -7.80 0.59
CA GLN A 22 -6.12 -8.29 1.10
C GLN A 22 -7.28 -7.84 0.21
N ALA A 23 -7.35 -6.55 -0.11
CA ALA A 23 -8.36 -6.02 -1.03
C ALA A 23 -8.32 -6.73 -2.40
N ARG A 24 -7.13 -7.01 -2.94
CA ARG A 24 -7.00 -7.77 -4.19
C ARG A 24 -7.62 -9.17 -4.09
N ILE A 25 -7.33 -9.89 -3.00
CA ILE A 25 -7.85 -11.25 -2.76
C ILE A 25 -9.37 -11.22 -2.60
N GLU A 26 -9.91 -10.25 -1.87
CA GLU A 26 -11.36 -10.06 -1.68
C GLU A 26 -12.07 -9.79 -3.02
N LYS A 27 -11.42 -9.07 -3.93
CA LYS A 27 -11.90 -8.86 -5.31
C LYS A 27 -11.64 -10.04 -6.24
N THR A 28 -11.09 -11.15 -5.74
CA THR A 28 -10.74 -12.36 -6.52
C THR A 28 -9.82 -12.07 -7.72
N LYS A 29 -8.99 -11.01 -7.64
CA LYS A 29 -8.08 -10.64 -8.74
C LYS A 29 -6.74 -11.34 -8.57
N SER A 30 -6.22 -11.96 -9.63
CA SER A 30 -4.84 -12.48 -9.62
C SER A 30 -3.84 -11.32 -9.70
N ILE A 31 -2.58 -11.55 -9.30
CA ILE A 31 -1.51 -10.56 -9.50
C ILE A 31 -1.37 -10.19 -10.99
N SER A 32 -1.53 -11.16 -11.90
CA SER A 32 -1.46 -10.89 -13.34
C SER A 32 -2.57 -9.94 -13.78
N LEU A 33 -3.80 -10.22 -13.37
CA LEU A 33 -4.96 -9.44 -13.80
C LEU A 33 -4.84 -7.98 -13.33
N ILE A 34 -4.62 -7.78 -12.02
CA ILE A 34 -4.58 -6.43 -11.46
C ILE A 34 -3.33 -5.65 -11.93
N SER A 35 -2.19 -6.32 -12.15
CA SER A 35 -1.01 -5.64 -12.66
C SER A 35 -1.26 -5.10 -14.06
N ASP A 36 -1.97 -5.86 -14.89
CA ASP A 36 -2.32 -5.47 -16.26
C ASP A 36 -3.35 -4.31 -16.24
N GLU A 37 -4.39 -4.38 -15.39
CA GLU A 37 -5.38 -3.31 -15.20
C GLU A 37 -4.74 -1.99 -14.74
N VAL A 38 -3.81 -2.06 -13.78
CA VAL A 38 -3.11 -0.88 -13.26
C VAL A 38 -1.97 -0.46 -14.18
N GLY A 39 -1.58 -1.24 -15.19
CA GLY A 39 -0.44 -0.94 -16.06
C GLY A 39 0.90 -0.96 -15.32
N LEU A 40 1.08 -1.91 -14.40
CA LEU A 40 2.32 -2.19 -13.67
C LEU A 40 2.83 -3.59 -14.03
N SER A 41 4.12 -3.85 -13.82
CA SER A 41 4.63 -5.21 -13.94
C SER A 41 4.19 -6.08 -12.75
N LYS A 42 4.06 -7.40 -12.97
CA LYS A 42 3.81 -8.38 -11.90
C LYS A 42 4.83 -8.30 -10.77
N SER A 43 6.10 -8.02 -11.09
CA SER A 43 7.15 -7.85 -10.08
C SER A 43 6.92 -6.61 -9.23
N ILE A 44 6.56 -5.47 -9.84
CA ILE A 44 6.27 -4.24 -9.10
C ILE A 44 5.06 -4.45 -8.19
N TRP A 45 4.01 -5.13 -8.67
CA TRP A 45 2.85 -5.46 -7.85
C TRP A 45 3.23 -6.38 -6.68
N ALA A 46 4.03 -7.42 -6.92
CA ALA A 46 4.49 -8.32 -5.86
C ALA A 46 5.37 -7.61 -4.82
N ASP A 47 6.21 -6.65 -5.25
CA ASP A 47 7.01 -5.82 -4.34
C ASP A 47 6.14 -4.89 -3.50
N LEU A 48 5.10 -4.31 -4.11
CA LEU A 48 4.10 -3.49 -3.42
C LEU A 48 3.39 -4.28 -2.31
N GLU A 49 2.85 -5.45 -2.61
CA GLU A 49 2.16 -6.29 -1.60
C GLU A 49 3.10 -6.74 -0.47
N ARG A 50 4.39 -6.89 -0.77
CA ARG A 50 5.42 -7.19 0.22
C ARG A 50 5.91 -5.95 0.97
N GLY A 51 5.39 -4.76 0.67
CA GLY A 51 5.84 -3.50 1.27
C GLY A 51 7.31 -3.18 1.00
N GLN A 52 7.82 -3.55 -0.17
CA GLN A 52 9.18 -3.23 -0.63
C GLN A 52 9.20 -1.98 -1.51
N LYS A 53 8.03 -1.57 -2.04
CA LYS A 53 7.85 -0.37 -2.84
C LYS A 53 6.84 0.54 -2.19
N ASP A 54 7.21 1.81 -2.16
CA ASP A 54 6.38 2.92 -1.72
C ASP A 54 5.69 3.51 -2.95
N PRO A 55 4.39 3.27 -3.16
CA PRO A 55 3.71 3.77 -4.33
C PRO A 55 3.63 5.29 -4.25
N GLN A 56 3.85 5.97 -5.38
CA GLN A 56 3.48 7.39 -5.46
C GLN A 56 1.97 7.53 -5.31
N PHE A 57 1.51 8.69 -4.81
CA PHE A 57 0.09 8.93 -4.57
C PHE A 57 -0.80 8.64 -5.80
N THR A 58 -0.36 9.05 -6.99
CA THR A 58 -1.06 8.76 -8.26
C THR A 58 -1.09 7.27 -8.62
N THR A 59 -0.06 6.51 -8.22
CA THR A 59 -0.06 5.05 -8.36
C THR A 59 -1.05 4.41 -7.39
N LEU A 60 -1.07 4.87 -6.14
CA LEU A 60 -2.02 4.41 -5.14
C LEU A 60 -3.47 4.71 -5.56
N TRP A 61 -3.71 5.85 -6.21
CA TRP A 61 -5.02 6.19 -6.78
C TRP A 61 -5.46 5.19 -7.85
N ARG A 62 -4.60 4.88 -8.83
CA ARG A 62 -4.88 3.87 -9.87
C ARG A 62 -5.11 2.48 -9.28
N ILE A 63 -4.37 2.13 -8.22
CA ILE A 63 -4.58 0.88 -7.47
C ILE A 63 -5.98 0.86 -6.86
N ALA A 64 -6.43 1.96 -6.22
CA ALA A 64 -7.76 2.05 -5.63
C ALA A 64 -8.87 1.89 -6.68
N GLU A 65 -8.73 2.56 -7.83
CA GLU A 65 -9.64 2.43 -8.97
C GLU A 65 -9.72 0.98 -9.48
N ALA A 66 -8.56 0.33 -9.70
CA ALA A 66 -8.53 -1.05 -10.16
C ALA A 66 -9.01 -2.06 -9.10
N LEU A 67 -8.89 -1.74 -7.81
CA LEU A 67 -9.48 -2.52 -6.73
C LEU A 67 -10.97 -2.20 -6.52
N GLU A 68 -11.53 -1.25 -7.26
CA GLU A 68 -12.93 -0.83 -7.14
C GLU A 68 -13.29 -0.46 -5.69
N ILE A 69 -12.39 0.31 -5.06
CA ILE A 69 -12.56 0.87 -3.71
C ILE A 69 -12.15 2.35 -3.72
N PRO A 70 -12.84 3.22 -2.97
CA PRO A 70 -12.40 4.59 -2.80
C PRO A 70 -11.00 4.64 -2.16
N LEU A 71 -10.13 5.52 -2.66
CA LEU A 71 -8.80 5.72 -2.07
C LEU A 71 -8.88 6.08 -0.57
N SER A 72 -9.90 6.86 -0.18
CA SER A 72 -10.15 7.23 1.21
C SER A 72 -10.34 6.01 2.12
N GLN A 73 -10.92 4.92 1.62
CA GLN A 73 -11.10 3.69 2.38
C GLN A 73 -9.75 3.01 2.66
N ILE A 74 -8.84 2.97 1.67
CA ILE A 74 -7.47 2.44 1.88
C ILE A 74 -6.74 3.26 2.94
N ILE A 75 -6.85 4.59 2.88
CA ILE A 75 -6.20 5.50 3.84
C ILE A 75 -6.78 5.30 5.24
N ALA A 76 -8.11 5.23 5.38
CA ALA A 76 -8.75 5.02 6.67
C ALA A 76 -8.32 3.68 7.31
N SER A 77 -8.35 2.58 6.55
CA SER A 77 -7.88 1.28 7.05
C SER A 77 -6.39 1.29 7.39
N LEU A 78 -5.58 2.06 6.66
CA LEU A 78 -4.16 2.20 6.97
C LEU A 78 -3.94 2.95 8.29
N GLU A 79 -4.68 4.03 8.56
CA GLU A 79 -4.62 4.76 9.83
C GLU A 79 -5.04 3.90 11.03
N GLU A 80 -6.01 3.01 10.85
CA GLU A 80 -6.44 2.05 11.89
C GLU A 80 -5.37 0.98 12.20
N GLU A 81 -4.61 0.56 11.19
CA GLU A 81 -3.61 -0.52 11.27
C GLU A 81 -2.22 -0.07 11.73
N ILE A 82 -1.91 1.23 11.63
CA ILE A 82 -0.63 1.80 12.03
C ILE A 82 -0.57 1.99 13.56
N ASP A 83 0.60 1.79 14.15
CA ASP A 83 0.84 2.11 15.56
C ASP A 83 0.56 3.60 15.83
N LYS A 84 -0.35 3.89 16.77
CA LYS A 84 -0.72 5.26 17.17
C LYS A 84 0.44 6.08 17.73
N ASN A 85 1.52 5.42 18.16
CA ASN A 85 2.73 6.07 18.64
C ASN A 85 3.72 6.39 17.51
N LEU A 86 3.47 5.93 16.28
CA LEU A 86 4.31 6.23 15.12
C LEU A 86 4.20 7.73 14.78
N SER A 87 5.35 8.42 14.76
CA SER A 87 5.43 9.85 14.44
C SER A 87 6.65 10.12 13.58
N PHE A 88 6.48 10.79 12.44
CA PHE A 88 7.60 11.21 11.59
C PHE A 88 8.28 12.49 12.05
N ILE A 89 7.74 13.13 13.08
CA ILE A 89 8.23 14.36 13.67
C ILE A 89 8.57 14.13 15.14
N GLU A 90 9.58 14.85 15.62
CA GLU A 90 9.87 14.93 17.05
C GLU A 90 8.69 15.68 17.71
N LYS A 91 8.17 15.10 18.81
CA LYS A 91 7.11 15.71 19.63
C LYS A 91 7.73 16.51 20.77
#